data_AF-A0A8J7WV98-F1
#
_entry.id   AF-A0A8J7WV98-F1
#
_cell.length_a   1.000
_cell.length_b   1.000
_cell.length_c   1.000
_cell.angle_alpha   90.00
_cell.angle_beta   90.00
_cell.angle_gamma   90.00
#
_symmetry.space_group_name_H-M   'P 1'
#
loop_
_entity.id
_entity.type
_entity.pdbx_description
1 polymer ?
#
loop_
_entity_poly.entity_id
_entity_poly.type
_entity_poly.pdbx_seq_one_letter_code
_entity_poly.pdbx_strand_id
1 'polypeptide(L)'
;MVGYGLNDNFQFLILEVVGLIRQTSTFLLAPEAELYEHIVSRDDYVDNLKNTIENACFTHIASATQNRLSAQAINVYRCIQTIAVNLERIADYCVNVVQQVQYLSDPDFLQEFDYQSMIREILIGMDEISGALKDKSLPRSLRICRTENALDQMCKTRFERIMEALQRGPDRPGDYITIVFIIRYLERIGDSLLNIGEAILFAIIGEKIKIHQFQALQESLNRSGLSTEISEMDLTYLWGTRSGCRIGRVENKGHSKSGQSSIFKEGISKKIRREKKCLERWQQIFPGLVPKIFSFYEDEGQDTASLLLELLPGCTVDETILTTDMETVRNTFFILREVLEEVWTQTLVRQTTPSKCLPQLRKRLEAILHVHPRFKRESQRIGEREVLSTEQLLQAAAEIESGLAAPFSVFIHGDFNTNNVVYSHAEQRVHFIDLHRSTLGDYVQDVSVFLISNFRVPVFETSLRSRLNWMTRNMYEFALGFAQTQGDSTFQARMALALARSLYTSTRFELRADFAKTMFLRAHFLLDQLVTYRGQSWDGFVLPTDVLYY
;
A
#
# COMPACT_ATOMS: atom_id res chain seq x y z
N MET A 1 -33.79 -3.33 2.04
CA MET A 1 -34.49 -4.50 2.58
C MET A 1 -33.67 -5.72 2.23
N VAL A 2 -33.04 -6.32 3.24
CA VAL A 2 -32.39 -7.64 3.13
C VAL A 2 -33.52 -8.66 2.88
N GLY A 3 -33.34 -9.64 1.98
CA GLY A 3 -34.39 -10.57 1.59
C GLY A 3 -35.05 -11.28 2.79
N TYR A 4 -36.38 -11.45 2.74
CA TYR A 4 -37.15 -12.19 3.75
C TYR A 4 -36.48 -13.57 3.98
N GLY A 5 -36.05 -13.86 5.21
CA GLY A 5 -35.30 -15.05 5.60
C GLY A 5 -33.82 -14.82 5.95
N LEU A 6 -33.09 -13.99 5.19
CA LEU A 6 -31.67 -13.72 5.47
C LEU A 6 -31.49 -12.89 6.75
N ASN A 7 -32.34 -11.88 6.96
CA ASN A 7 -32.27 -11.06 8.17
C ASN A 7 -32.57 -11.88 9.44
N ASP A 8 -33.54 -12.79 9.38
CA ASP A 8 -33.94 -13.61 10.52
C ASP A 8 -32.85 -14.62 10.86
N ASN A 9 -32.33 -15.34 9.86
CA ASN A 9 -31.20 -16.26 10.04
C ASN A 9 -29.97 -15.54 10.62
N PHE A 10 -29.68 -14.33 10.16
CA PHE A 10 -28.59 -13.53 10.68
C PHE A 10 -28.80 -13.11 12.15
N GLN A 11 -30.01 -12.68 12.52
CA GLN A 11 -30.33 -12.37 13.92
C GLN A 11 -30.26 -13.62 14.80
N PHE A 12 -30.75 -14.77 14.33
CA PHE A 12 -30.61 -16.04 15.04
C PHE A 12 -29.14 -16.40 15.24
N LEU A 13 -28.28 -16.21 14.24
CA LEU A 13 -26.85 -16.51 14.37
C LEU A 13 -26.20 -15.71 15.50
N ILE A 14 -26.48 -14.40 15.57
CA ILE A 14 -25.97 -13.55 16.66
C ILE A 14 -26.47 -14.06 18.01
N LEU A 15 -27.77 -14.35 18.14
CA LEU A 15 -28.37 -14.80 19.39
C LEU A 15 -27.81 -16.15 19.85
N GLU A 16 -27.60 -17.09 18.94
CA GLU A 16 -27.03 -18.41 19.23
C GLU A 16 -25.59 -18.29 19.73
N VAL A 17 -24.76 -17.47 19.07
CA VAL A 17 -23.36 -17.25 19.50
C VAL A 17 -23.30 -16.52 20.85
N VAL A 18 -24.17 -15.53 21.11
CA VAL A 18 -24.29 -14.91 22.43
C VAL A 18 -24.72 -15.93 23.49
N GLY A 19 -25.65 -16.83 23.15
CA GLY A 19 -26.05 -17.95 24.00
C GLY A 19 -24.87 -18.86 24.33
N LEU A 20 -24.07 -19.22 23.32
CA LEU A 20 -22.91 -20.09 23.45
C LEU A 20 -21.81 -19.48 24.34
N ILE A 21 -21.54 -18.17 24.21
CA ILE A 21 -20.60 -17.45 25.09
C ILE A 21 -21.08 -17.49 26.55
N ARG A 22 -22.39 -17.29 26.78
CA ARG A 22 -22.97 -17.36 28.14
C ARG A 22 -22.88 -18.77 28.71
N GLN A 23 -23.17 -19.79 27.91
CA GLN A 23 -23.04 -21.19 28.30
C GLN A 23 -21.59 -21.57 28.60
N THR A 24 -20.63 -21.07 27.81
CA THR A 24 -19.20 -21.22 28.08
C THR A 24 -18.85 -20.63 29.44
N SER A 25 -19.33 -19.42 29.75
CA SER A 25 -19.13 -18.81 31.08
C SER A 25 -19.69 -19.69 32.21
N THR A 26 -20.90 -20.23 32.05
CA THR A 26 -21.52 -21.15 33.01
C THR A 26 -20.71 -22.44 33.16
N PHE A 27 -20.22 -23.01 32.06
CA PHE A 27 -19.39 -24.21 32.07
C PHE A 27 -18.06 -23.98 32.80
N LEU A 28 -17.42 -22.82 32.60
CA LEU A 28 -16.19 -22.47 33.30
C LEU A 28 -16.37 -22.29 34.82
N LEU A 29 -17.60 -22.03 35.29
CA LEU A 29 -17.94 -21.98 36.72
C LEU A 29 -18.23 -23.36 37.29
N ALA A 30 -18.92 -24.21 36.52
CA ALA A 30 -19.32 -25.54 36.92
C ALA A 30 -19.25 -26.49 35.70
N PRO A 31 -18.11 -27.17 35.50
CA PRO A 31 -17.93 -28.04 34.34
C PRO A 31 -18.81 -29.30 34.45
N GLU A 32 -19.90 -29.32 33.69
CA GLU A 32 -20.82 -30.46 33.60
C GLU A 32 -20.77 -31.12 32.23
N ALA A 33 -20.73 -32.45 32.18
CA ALA A 33 -20.61 -33.21 30.93
C ALA A 33 -21.77 -32.94 29.95
N GLU A 34 -23.00 -32.79 30.47
CA GLU A 34 -24.18 -32.48 29.65
C GLU A 34 -24.06 -31.10 28.99
N LEU A 35 -23.53 -30.11 29.72
CA LEU A 35 -23.33 -28.76 29.19
C LEU A 35 -22.19 -28.73 28.15
N TYR A 36 -21.13 -29.52 28.35
CA TYR A 36 -20.06 -29.67 27.36
C TYR A 36 -20.61 -30.19 26.03
N GLU A 37 -21.33 -31.32 26.05
CA GLU A 37 -21.93 -31.91 24.84
C GLU A 37 -22.92 -30.95 24.17
N HIS A 38 -23.71 -30.22 24.97
CA HIS A 38 -24.59 -29.19 24.44
C HIS A 38 -23.80 -28.08 23.71
N ILE A 39 -22.74 -27.54 24.30
CA ILE A 39 -21.89 -26.49 23.68
C ILE A 39 -21.30 -26.99 22.36
N VAL A 40 -20.73 -28.20 22.34
CA VAL A 40 -20.14 -28.80 21.12
C VAL A 40 -21.21 -28.99 20.03
N SER A 41 -22.38 -29.53 20.37
CA SER A 41 -23.46 -29.74 19.39
C SER A 41 -24.05 -28.44 18.82
N ARG A 42 -24.01 -27.34 19.60
CA ARG A 42 -24.50 -26.02 19.15
C ARG A 42 -23.57 -25.34 18.16
N ASP A 43 -22.28 -25.65 18.22
CA ASP A 43 -21.29 -25.17 17.26
C ASP A 43 -21.62 -25.65 15.84
N ASP A 44 -21.95 -26.93 15.67
CA ASP A 44 -22.43 -27.49 14.39
C ASP A 44 -23.66 -26.75 13.84
N TYR A 45 -24.55 -26.30 14.72
CA TYR A 45 -25.73 -25.52 14.33
C TYR A 45 -25.36 -24.11 13.84
N VAL A 46 -24.44 -23.43 14.54
CA VAL A 46 -23.87 -22.13 14.13
C VAL A 46 -23.24 -22.24 12.74
N ASP A 47 -22.49 -23.32 12.51
CA ASP A 47 -21.81 -23.58 11.24
C ASP A 47 -22.79 -23.72 10.06
N ASN A 48 -23.86 -24.49 10.26
CA ASN A 48 -24.94 -24.66 9.29
C ASN A 48 -25.67 -23.34 9.00
N LEU A 49 -25.90 -22.53 10.03
CA LEU A 49 -26.57 -21.24 9.89
C LEU A 49 -25.68 -20.23 9.14
N LYS A 50 -24.37 -20.21 9.40
CA LYS A 50 -23.39 -19.44 8.63
C LYS A 50 -23.40 -19.84 7.15
N ASN A 51 -23.38 -21.14 6.84
CA ASN A 51 -23.44 -21.62 5.45
C ASN A 51 -24.75 -21.20 4.76
N THR A 52 -25.87 -21.24 5.49
CA THR A 52 -27.18 -20.79 4.98
C THR A 52 -27.17 -19.29 4.64
N ILE A 53 -26.60 -18.47 5.53
CA ILE A 53 -26.45 -17.01 5.34
C ILE A 53 -25.52 -16.72 4.16
N GLU A 54 -24.38 -17.40 4.08
CA GLU A 54 -23.39 -17.21 3.02
C GLU A 54 -23.99 -17.52 1.63
N ASN A 55 -24.68 -18.66 1.50
CA ASN A 55 -25.36 -19.04 0.27
C ASN A 55 -26.44 -18.03 -0.13
N ALA A 56 -27.21 -17.51 0.83
CA ALA A 56 -28.20 -16.48 0.58
C ALA A 56 -27.55 -15.16 0.12
N CYS A 57 -26.45 -14.72 0.76
CA CYS A 57 -25.70 -13.54 0.35
C CYS A 57 -25.18 -13.68 -1.09
N PHE A 58 -24.57 -14.80 -1.46
CA PHE A 58 -24.08 -15.02 -2.83
C PHE A 58 -25.21 -15.12 -3.85
N THR A 59 -26.33 -15.75 -3.49
CA THR A 59 -27.52 -15.82 -4.36
C THR A 59 -28.08 -14.42 -4.63
N HIS A 60 -28.16 -13.56 -3.61
CA HIS A 60 -28.56 -12.16 -3.77
C HIS A 60 -27.58 -11.34 -4.61
N ILE A 61 -26.26 -11.55 -4.45
CA ILE A 61 -25.24 -10.89 -5.28
C ILE A 61 -25.28 -11.38 -6.73
N ALA A 62 -25.45 -12.68 -6.97
CA ALA A 62 -25.47 -13.25 -8.32
C ALA A 62 -26.76 -12.87 -9.08
N SER A 63 -27.92 -12.87 -8.41
CA SER A 63 -29.18 -12.39 -9.00
C SER A 63 -29.16 -10.88 -9.32
N ALA A 64 -28.21 -10.12 -8.77
CA ALA A 64 -28.02 -8.71 -9.08
C ALA A 64 -27.67 -8.44 -10.55
N THR A 65 -27.07 -9.41 -11.25
CA THR A 65 -26.75 -9.28 -12.68
C THR A 65 -28.02 -9.09 -13.52
N GLN A 66 -29.18 -9.55 -13.02
CA GLN A 66 -30.48 -9.35 -13.66
C GLN A 66 -31.21 -8.07 -13.20
N ASN A 67 -31.04 -7.65 -11.93
CA ASN A 67 -31.85 -6.58 -11.31
C ASN A 67 -31.07 -5.31 -10.85
N ARG A 68 -29.79 -5.12 -11.26
CA ARG A 68 -28.93 -3.97 -10.91
C ARG A 68 -29.00 -3.56 -9.42
N LEU A 69 -28.46 -4.39 -8.51
CA LEU A 69 -28.25 -3.96 -7.12
C LEU A 69 -27.31 -2.74 -7.06
N SER A 70 -27.55 -1.83 -6.11
CA SER A 70 -26.62 -0.74 -5.83
C SER A 70 -25.33 -1.28 -5.17
N ALA A 71 -24.21 -0.58 -5.38
CA ALA A 71 -22.94 -0.90 -4.72
C ALA A 71 -23.08 -0.99 -3.19
N GLN A 72 -23.93 -0.12 -2.61
CA GLN A 72 -24.26 -0.14 -1.19
C GLN A 72 -24.93 -1.44 -0.74
N ALA A 73 -25.85 -1.99 -1.54
CA ALA A 73 -26.51 -3.25 -1.22
C ALA A 73 -25.52 -4.43 -1.27
N ILE A 74 -24.61 -4.43 -2.25
CA ILE A 74 -23.53 -5.43 -2.35
C ILE A 74 -22.61 -5.35 -1.12
N ASN A 75 -22.24 -4.14 -0.67
CA ASN A 75 -21.41 -3.95 0.52
C ASN A 75 -22.09 -4.47 1.79
N VAL A 76 -23.42 -4.30 1.93
CA VAL A 76 -24.18 -4.86 3.05
C VAL A 76 -24.14 -6.39 3.04
N TYR A 77 -24.32 -7.04 1.89
CA TYR A 77 -24.23 -8.51 1.81
C TYR A 77 -22.81 -9.03 2.12
N ARG A 78 -21.77 -8.34 1.63
CA ARG A 78 -20.37 -8.66 1.98
C ARG A 78 -20.10 -8.52 3.48
N CYS A 79 -20.67 -7.50 4.10
CA CYS A 79 -20.58 -7.28 5.54
C CYS A 79 -21.28 -8.40 6.32
N ILE A 80 -22.53 -8.74 5.99
CA ILE A 80 -23.27 -9.85 6.64
C ILE A 80 -22.48 -11.16 6.53
N GLN A 81 -21.93 -11.48 5.36
CA GLN A 81 -21.11 -12.67 5.15
C GLN A 81 -19.85 -12.65 6.02
N THR A 82 -19.14 -11.51 6.07
CA THR A 82 -17.95 -11.36 6.93
C THR A 82 -18.30 -11.51 8.42
N ILE A 83 -19.44 -10.96 8.85
CA ILE A 83 -19.90 -11.12 10.24
C ILE A 83 -20.21 -12.59 10.53
N ALA A 84 -20.93 -13.27 9.65
CA ALA A 84 -21.29 -14.67 9.85
C ALA A 84 -20.05 -15.58 10.01
N VAL A 85 -19.01 -15.38 9.19
CA VAL A 85 -17.75 -16.12 9.31
C VAL A 85 -17.04 -15.85 10.63
N ASN A 86 -17.04 -14.60 11.12
CA ASN A 86 -16.40 -14.29 12.40
C ASN A 86 -17.23 -14.74 13.60
N LEU A 87 -18.56 -14.78 13.49
CA LEU A 87 -19.45 -15.35 14.51
C LEU A 87 -19.24 -16.85 14.67
N GLU A 88 -19.04 -17.58 13.57
CA GLU A 88 -18.66 -19.00 13.62
C GLU A 88 -17.31 -19.20 14.30
N ARG A 89 -16.27 -18.44 13.94
CA ARG A 89 -14.99 -18.48 14.66
C ARG A 89 -15.11 -18.24 16.17
N ILE A 90 -16.02 -17.36 16.58
CA ILE A 90 -16.27 -17.11 18.00
C ILE A 90 -16.87 -18.36 18.66
N ALA A 91 -17.76 -19.07 17.97
CA ALA A 91 -18.31 -20.34 18.44
C ALA A 91 -17.21 -21.43 18.54
N ASP A 92 -16.36 -21.56 17.52
CA ASP A 92 -15.19 -22.45 17.55
C ASP A 92 -14.30 -22.15 18.77
N TYR A 93 -14.03 -20.88 19.05
CA TYR A 93 -13.21 -20.50 20.20
C TYR A 93 -13.90 -20.82 21.53
N CYS A 94 -15.23 -20.73 21.62
CA CYS A 94 -15.98 -21.19 22.80
C CYS A 94 -15.79 -22.71 23.02
N VAL A 95 -15.88 -23.51 21.96
CA VAL A 95 -15.61 -24.96 22.02
C VAL A 95 -14.17 -25.23 22.47
N ASN A 96 -13.20 -24.53 21.88
CA ASN A 96 -11.80 -24.66 22.27
C ASN A 96 -11.57 -24.31 23.76
N VAL A 97 -12.23 -23.27 24.27
CA VAL A 97 -12.16 -22.89 25.69
C VAL A 97 -12.68 -24.00 26.59
N VAL A 98 -13.87 -24.55 26.34
CA VAL A 98 -14.42 -25.62 27.20
C VAL A 98 -13.61 -26.91 27.11
N GLN A 99 -13.02 -27.20 25.94
CA GLN A 99 -12.10 -28.32 25.77
C GLN A 99 -10.81 -28.18 26.58
N GLN A 100 -10.34 -26.95 26.86
CA GLN A 100 -9.13 -26.78 27.67
C GLN A 100 -9.36 -27.14 29.15
N VAL A 101 -10.59 -26.96 29.66
CA VAL A 101 -10.92 -27.17 31.08
C VAL A 101 -10.60 -28.59 31.54
N GLN A 102 -10.74 -29.59 30.67
CA GLN A 102 -10.46 -31.00 31.02
C GLN A 102 -8.99 -31.27 31.38
N TYR A 103 -8.08 -30.37 30.99
CA TYR A 103 -6.65 -30.45 31.32
C TYR A 103 -6.30 -29.74 32.63
N LEU A 104 -7.26 -29.08 33.28
CA LEU A 104 -7.04 -28.51 34.62
C LEU A 104 -7.15 -29.62 35.66
N SER A 105 -6.17 -29.66 36.55
CA SER A 105 -6.21 -30.52 37.74
C SER A 105 -7.29 -30.07 38.72
N ASP A 106 -7.64 -28.79 38.68
CA ASP A 106 -8.61 -28.12 39.55
C ASP A 106 -9.27 -26.94 38.78
N PRO A 107 -10.56 -27.04 38.41
CA PRO A 107 -11.26 -25.98 37.69
C PRO A 107 -11.30 -24.63 38.41
N ASP A 108 -11.28 -24.62 39.75
CA ASP A 108 -11.33 -23.38 40.54
C ASP A 108 -10.08 -22.52 40.34
N PHE A 109 -8.97 -23.12 39.87
CA PHE A 109 -7.73 -22.43 39.55
C PHE A 109 -7.92 -21.32 38.49
N LEU A 110 -8.90 -21.47 37.59
CA LEU A 110 -9.20 -20.45 36.58
C LEU A 110 -9.70 -19.14 37.20
N GLN A 111 -10.38 -19.19 38.35
CA GLN A 111 -10.92 -18.00 39.03
C GLN A 111 -9.82 -17.03 39.46
N GLU A 112 -8.61 -17.51 39.70
CA GLU A 112 -7.48 -16.68 40.10
C GLU A 112 -7.11 -15.63 39.05
N PHE A 113 -7.48 -15.84 37.78
CA PHE A 113 -7.08 -15.00 36.64
C PHE A 113 -8.21 -14.12 36.10
N ASP A 114 -9.35 -13.99 36.78
CA ASP A 114 -10.47 -13.10 36.41
C ASP A 114 -10.88 -13.20 34.93
N TYR A 115 -10.94 -14.41 34.36
CA TYR A 115 -11.36 -14.62 32.97
C TYR A 115 -12.77 -14.06 32.69
N GLN A 116 -13.61 -13.96 33.72
CA GLN A 116 -14.97 -13.43 33.64
C GLN A 116 -15.00 -11.99 33.14
N SER A 117 -13.99 -11.16 33.45
CA SER A 117 -13.94 -9.79 32.91
C SER A 117 -13.79 -9.77 31.40
N MET A 118 -13.04 -10.73 30.83
CA MET A 118 -12.87 -10.88 29.39
C MET A 118 -14.19 -11.30 28.73
N ILE A 119 -14.89 -12.27 29.32
CA ILE A 119 -16.22 -12.70 28.83
C ILE A 119 -17.23 -11.54 28.86
N ARG A 120 -17.24 -10.73 29.93
CA ARG A 120 -18.10 -9.54 30.01
C ARG A 120 -17.79 -8.55 28.89
N GLU A 121 -16.51 -8.30 28.62
CA GLU A 121 -16.07 -7.39 27.55
C GLU A 121 -16.47 -7.92 26.16
N ILE A 122 -16.32 -9.23 25.93
CA ILE A 122 -16.81 -9.91 24.71
C ILE A 122 -18.32 -9.69 24.53
N LEU A 123 -19.12 -9.91 25.58
CA LEU A 123 -20.57 -9.76 25.52
C LEU A 123 -20.99 -8.31 25.21
N ILE A 124 -20.29 -7.32 25.78
CA ILE A 124 -20.52 -5.90 25.46
C ILE A 124 -20.28 -5.64 23.97
N GLY A 125 -19.21 -6.18 23.39
CA GLY A 125 -18.93 -6.06 21.96
C GLY A 125 -19.99 -6.73 21.09
N MET A 126 -20.46 -7.92 21.49
CA MET A 126 -21.51 -8.67 20.78
C MET A 126 -22.86 -7.93 20.76
N ASP A 127 -23.24 -7.30 21.88
CA ASP A 127 -24.52 -6.58 22.02
C ASP A 127 -24.61 -5.37 21.06
N GLU A 128 -23.47 -4.80 20.65
CA GLU A 128 -23.44 -3.65 19.74
C GLU A 128 -23.63 -4.05 18.26
N ILE A 129 -23.40 -5.31 17.87
CA ILE A 129 -23.39 -5.76 16.46
C ILE A 129 -24.70 -5.45 15.74
N SER A 130 -25.83 -5.91 16.30
CA SER A 130 -27.15 -5.71 15.68
C SER A 130 -27.52 -4.22 15.60
N GLY A 131 -27.21 -3.46 16.65
CA GLY A 131 -27.46 -2.02 16.69
C GLY A 131 -26.57 -1.23 15.72
N ALA A 132 -25.32 -1.64 15.53
CA ALA A 132 -24.40 -1.00 14.61
C ALA A 132 -24.84 -1.17 13.16
N LEU A 133 -25.28 -2.37 12.78
CA LEU A 133 -25.70 -2.67 11.41
C LEU A 133 -27.06 -2.04 11.07
N LYS A 134 -28.05 -2.18 11.97
CA LYS A 134 -29.42 -1.68 11.76
C LYS A 134 -29.46 -0.15 11.63
N ASP A 135 -28.77 0.53 12.53
CA ASP A 135 -28.78 1.99 12.61
C ASP A 135 -27.65 2.64 11.78
N LYS A 136 -26.80 1.82 11.13
CA LYS A 136 -25.59 2.27 10.42
C LYS A 136 -24.70 3.16 11.31
N SER A 137 -24.53 2.76 12.56
CA SER A 137 -23.91 3.59 13.58
C SER A 137 -22.39 3.42 13.60
N LEU A 138 -21.67 4.45 13.13
CA LEU A 138 -20.21 4.52 13.26
C LEU A 138 -19.75 4.43 14.73
N PRO A 139 -20.35 5.16 15.70
CA PRO A 139 -19.95 5.06 17.09
C PRO A 139 -20.08 3.65 17.68
N ARG A 140 -21.13 2.91 17.31
CA ARG A 140 -21.28 1.50 17.73
C ARG A 140 -20.23 0.60 17.10
N SER A 141 -20.00 0.76 15.80
CA SER A 141 -18.97 0.00 15.07
C SER A 141 -17.58 0.19 15.68
N LEU A 142 -17.24 1.43 16.08
CA LEU A 142 -15.99 1.74 16.77
C LEU A 142 -15.92 1.12 18.18
N ARG A 143 -17.04 0.99 18.90
CA ARG A 143 -17.05 0.28 20.19
C ARG A 143 -16.75 -1.21 20.01
N ILE A 144 -17.34 -1.86 19.01
CA ILE A 144 -17.06 -3.27 18.68
C ILE A 144 -15.56 -3.45 18.40
N CYS A 145 -14.95 -2.58 17.58
CA CYS A 145 -13.52 -2.67 17.30
C CYS A 145 -12.62 -2.43 18.53
N ARG A 146 -13.06 -1.62 19.51
CA ARG A 146 -12.29 -1.34 20.73
C ARG A 146 -12.28 -2.49 21.72
N THR A 147 -13.22 -3.44 21.60
CA THR A 147 -13.28 -4.64 22.44
C THR A 147 -11.99 -5.47 22.32
N GLU A 148 -11.39 -5.55 21.13
CA GLU A 148 -10.10 -6.23 20.93
C GLU A 148 -8.99 -5.61 21.77
N ASN A 149 -8.74 -4.30 21.66
CA ASN A 149 -7.74 -3.60 22.47
C ASN A 149 -7.91 -3.81 23.98
N ALA A 150 -9.16 -3.86 24.47
CA ALA A 150 -9.44 -4.14 25.88
C ALA A 150 -9.04 -5.59 26.24
N LEU A 151 -9.38 -6.56 25.39
CA LEU A 151 -9.04 -7.97 25.56
C LEU A 151 -7.54 -8.24 25.45
N ASP A 152 -6.83 -7.56 24.55
CA ASP A 152 -5.38 -7.63 24.41
C ASP A 152 -4.66 -7.17 25.67
N GLN A 153 -5.08 -6.02 26.22
CA GLN A 153 -4.51 -5.51 27.46
C GLN A 153 -4.81 -6.44 28.65
N MET A 154 -6.03 -6.98 28.69
CA MET A 154 -6.44 -7.99 29.66
C MET A 154 -5.61 -9.27 29.55
N CYS A 155 -5.35 -9.75 28.34
CA CYS A 155 -4.56 -10.93 28.03
C CYS A 155 -3.11 -10.74 28.46
N LYS A 156 -2.50 -9.60 28.09
CA LYS A 156 -1.13 -9.23 28.44
C LYS A 156 -0.91 -9.23 29.96
N THR A 157 -1.75 -8.52 30.71
CA THR A 157 -1.63 -8.44 32.18
C THR A 157 -1.70 -9.83 32.82
N ARG A 158 -2.59 -10.70 32.34
CA ARG A 158 -2.72 -12.07 32.86
C ARG A 158 -1.54 -12.94 32.46
N PHE A 159 -1.04 -12.81 31.23
CA PHE A 159 0.12 -13.54 30.74
C PHE A 159 1.38 -13.21 31.55
N GLU A 160 1.59 -11.93 31.87
CA GLU A 160 2.70 -11.48 32.74
C GLU A 160 2.60 -12.14 34.13
N ARG A 161 1.41 -12.14 34.74
CA ARG A 161 1.17 -12.81 36.03
C ARG A 161 1.42 -14.32 35.98
N ILE A 162 1.00 -15.00 34.91
CA ILE A 162 1.25 -16.43 34.71
C ILE A 162 2.76 -16.71 34.58
N MET A 163 3.47 -15.88 33.81
CA MET A 163 4.90 -16.01 33.60
C MET A 163 5.68 -15.86 34.91
N GLU A 164 5.34 -14.87 35.72
CA GLU A 164 5.93 -14.69 37.06
C GLU A 164 5.71 -15.91 37.95
N ALA A 165 4.50 -16.48 37.93
CA ALA A 165 4.18 -17.66 38.73
C ALA A 165 4.97 -18.89 38.28
N LEU A 166 5.07 -19.12 36.96
CA LEU A 166 5.88 -20.21 36.38
C LEU A 166 7.36 -20.09 36.73
N GLN A 167 7.92 -18.87 36.73
CA GLN A 167 9.31 -18.62 37.12
C GLN A 167 9.61 -18.95 38.59
N ARG A 168 8.62 -18.88 39.47
CA ARG A 168 8.76 -19.23 40.90
C ARG A 168 8.73 -20.73 41.14
N GLY A 169 8.46 -21.56 40.12
CA GLY A 169 8.42 -23.02 40.22
C GLY A 169 7.17 -23.53 40.95
N PRO A 170 5.98 -23.42 40.34
CA PRO A 170 4.74 -23.80 41.00
C PRO A 170 4.55 -25.33 41.03
N ASP A 171 3.72 -25.81 41.96
CA ASP A 171 3.41 -27.24 42.10
C ASP A 171 2.58 -27.80 40.93
N ARG A 172 1.88 -26.94 40.17
CA ARG A 172 0.97 -27.31 39.07
C ARG A 172 1.26 -26.54 37.77
N PRO A 173 2.43 -26.69 37.14
CA PRO A 173 2.78 -25.94 35.93
C PRO A 173 1.85 -26.23 34.74
N GLY A 174 1.25 -27.43 34.68
CA GLY A 174 0.27 -27.79 33.65
C GLY A 174 -0.96 -26.89 33.66
N ASP A 175 -1.50 -26.59 34.85
CA ASP A 175 -2.70 -25.75 34.98
C ASP A 175 -2.43 -24.32 34.48
N TYR A 176 -1.24 -23.76 34.77
CA TYR A 176 -0.83 -22.45 34.23
C TYR A 176 -0.76 -22.44 32.70
N ILE A 177 -0.24 -23.51 32.08
CA ILE A 177 -0.18 -23.64 30.61
C ILE A 177 -1.60 -23.70 30.04
N THR A 178 -2.49 -24.49 30.63
CA THR A 178 -3.90 -24.60 30.21
C THR A 178 -4.61 -23.24 30.28
N ILE A 179 -4.37 -22.46 31.34
CA ILE A 179 -4.94 -21.11 31.47
C ILE A 179 -4.44 -20.17 30.37
N VAL A 180 -3.16 -20.25 29.97
CA VAL A 180 -2.65 -19.45 28.84
C VAL A 180 -3.46 -19.73 27.58
N PHE A 181 -3.79 -20.99 27.29
CA PHE A 181 -4.62 -21.32 26.13
C PHE A 181 -6.03 -20.74 26.25
N ILE A 182 -6.69 -20.89 27.41
CA ILE A 182 -8.03 -20.33 27.65
C ILE A 182 -8.04 -18.82 27.42
N ILE A 183 -7.12 -18.08 28.05
CA ILE A 183 -7.02 -16.63 27.92
C ILE A 183 -6.77 -16.22 26.46
N ARG A 184 -5.92 -16.96 25.76
CA ARG A 184 -5.63 -16.67 24.35
C ARG A 184 -6.82 -16.94 23.44
N TYR A 185 -7.63 -17.97 23.69
CA TYR A 185 -8.86 -18.17 22.92
C TYR A 185 -9.87 -17.05 23.18
N LEU A 186 -9.98 -16.54 24.41
CA LEU A 186 -10.79 -15.36 24.72
C LEU A 186 -10.28 -14.09 24.02
N GLU A 187 -8.97 -13.90 23.89
CA GLU A 187 -8.37 -12.80 23.12
C GLU A 187 -8.65 -12.93 21.61
N ARG A 188 -8.58 -14.13 21.04
CA ARG A 188 -8.94 -14.39 19.62
C ARG A 188 -10.42 -14.15 19.29
N ILE A 189 -11.30 -14.20 20.29
CA ILE A 189 -12.69 -13.71 20.12
C ILE A 189 -12.68 -12.19 19.88
N GLY A 190 -11.78 -11.46 20.55
CA GLY A 190 -11.51 -10.04 20.30
C GLY A 190 -11.11 -9.76 18.85
N ASP A 191 -10.16 -10.50 18.28
CA ASP A 191 -9.79 -10.39 16.84
C ASP A 191 -11.01 -10.54 15.92
N SER A 192 -11.90 -11.47 16.26
CA SER A 192 -13.11 -11.74 15.48
C SER A 192 -14.10 -10.58 15.57
N LEU A 193 -14.25 -9.97 16.76
CA LEU A 193 -15.02 -8.74 16.97
C LEU A 193 -14.41 -7.55 16.22
N LEU A 194 -13.09 -7.40 16.21
CA LEU A 194 -12.42 -6.37 15.42
C LEU A 194 -12.77 -6.49 13.92
N ASN A 195 -12.68 -7.70 13.37
CA ASN A 195 -13.07 -7.96 11.97
C ASN A 195 -14.55 -7.65 11.70
N ILE A 196 -15.44 -7.95 12.66
CA ILE A 196 -16.87 -7.62 12.58
C ILE A 196 -17.07 -6.10 12.54
N GLY A 197 -16.45 -5.37 13.47
CA GLY A 197 -16.54 -3.91 13.53
C GLY A 197 -16.00 -3.24 12.25
N GLU A 198 -14.86 -3.70 11.74
CA GLU A 198 -14.29 -3.22 10.46
C GLU A 198 -15.20 -3.52 9.26
N ALA A 199 -15.88 -4.67 9.24
CA ALA A 199 -16.85 -5.01 8.19
C ALA A 199 -18.09 -4.10 8.22
N ILE A 200 -18.55 -3.69 9.41
CA ILE A 200 -19.66 -2.75 9.54
C ILE A 200 -19.21 -1.35 9.12
N LEU A 201 -18.01 -0.90 9.54
CA LEU A 201 -17.42 0.36 9.05
C LEU A 201 -17.33 0.37 7.52
N PHE A 202 -16.88 -0.72 6.91
CA PHE A 202 -16.85 -0.90 5.46
C PHE A 202 -18.24 -0.75 4.82
N ALA A 203 -19.27 -1.37 5.42
CA ALA A 203 -20.63 -1.25 4.91
C ALA A 203 -21.19 0.18 5.00
N ILE A 204 -20.79 0.96 6.02
CA ILE A 204 -21.26 2.33 6.22
C ILE A 204 -20.51 3.30 5.29
N ILE A 205 -19.19 3.19 5.24
CA ILE A 205 -18.29 4.12 4.54
C ILE A 205 -18.22 3.79 3.03
N GLY A 206 -18.45 2.53 2.66
CA GLY A 206 -18.36 2.04 1.28
C GLY A 206 -16.96 1.60 0.86
N GLU A 207 -15.95 1.87 1.68
CA GLU A 207 -14.54 1.58 1.40
C GLU A 207 -13.87 0.84 2.57
N LYS A 208 -12.98 -0.11 2.25
CA LYS A 208 -12.38 -0.99 3.27
C LYS A 208 -11.27 -0.24 3.99
N ILE A 209 -11.58 0.20 5.21
CA ILE A 209 -10.67 0.91 6.10
C ILE A 209 -10.49 0.11 7.40
N LYS A 210 -9.25 -0.03 7.86
CA LYS A 210 -8.97 -0.63 9.18
C LYS A 210 -9.15 0.42 10.29
N ILE A 211 -9.41 -0.01 11.53
CA ILE A 211 -9.69 0.95 12.62
C ILE A 211 -8.55 1.95 12.87
N HIS A 212 -7.29 1.51 12.89
CA HIS A 212 -6.15 2.41 13.09
C HIS A 212 -6.07 3.48 11.99
N GLN A 213 -6.44 3.11 10.75
CA GLN A 213 -6.43 4.02 9.61
C GLN A 213 -7.57 5.03 9.71
N PHE A 214 -8.73 4.57 10.17
CA PHE A 214 -9.85 5.44 10.47
C PHE A 214 -9.48 6.45 11.56
N GLN A 215 -8.80 6.01 12.63
CA GLN A 215 -8.31 6.87 13.70
C GLN A 215 -7.25 7.86 13.20
N ALA A 216 -6.27 7.40 12.43
CA ALA A 216 -5.24 8.25 11.83
C ALA A 216 -5.86 9.31 10.89
N LEU A 217 -6.85 8.93 10.09
CA LEU A 217 -7.61 9.86 9.26
C LEU A 217 -8.38 10.88 10.12
N GLN A 218 -9.07 10.42 11.16
CA GLN A 218 -9.81 11.28 12.08
C GLN A 218 -8.90 12.30 12.77
N GLU A 219 -7.74 11.86 13.27
CA GLU A 219 -6.72 12.71 13.85
C GLU A 219 -6.16 13.71 12.83
N SER A 220 -5.86 13.24 11.61
CA SER A 220 -5.40 14.11 10.52
C SER A 220 -6.40 15.21 10.17
N LEU A 221 -7.70 14.89 10.15
CA LEU A 221 -8.77 15.85 9.85
C LEU A 221 -9.01 16.84 11.01
N ASN A 222 -9.00 16.34 12.25
CA ASN A 222 -9.11 17.17 13.45
C ASN A 222 -7.97 18.20 13.51
N ARG A 223 -6.74 17.77 13.21
CA ARG A 223 -5.55 18.65 13.21
C ARG A 223 -5.54 19.66 12.08
N SER A 224 -6.15 19.37 10.93
CA SER A 224 -6.24 20.32 9.83
C SER A 224 -7.33 21.38 10.02
N GLY A 225 -8.12 21.30 11.10
CA GLY A 225 -9.25 22.21 11.33
C GLY A 225 -10.45 21.96 10.42
N LEU A 226 -10.46 20.82 9.69
CA LEU A 226 -11.55 20.38 8.83
C LEU A 226 -12.54 19.57 9.69
N SER A 227 -13.19 20.24 10.65
CA SER A 227 -14.14 19.60 11.57
C SER A 227 -15.45 19.25 10.83
N THR A 228 -15.47 18.08 10.19
CA THR A 228 -16.69 17.49 9.62
C THR A 228 -16.80 16.06 10.12
N GLU A 229 -18.03 15.59 10.35
CA GLU A 229 -18.24 14.18 10.70
C GLU A 229 -17.84 13.30 9.50
N ILE A 230 -17.10 12.21 9.75
CA ILE A 230 -16.60 11.32 8.67
C ILE A 230 -17.76 10.67 7.89
N SER A 231 -18.94 10.52 8.51
CA SER A 231 -20.19 10.11 7.85
C SER A 231 -20.58 11.03 6.67
N GLU A 232 -20.22 12.30 6.75
CA GLU A 232 -20.46 13.31 5.72
C GLU A 232 -19.33 13.41 4.69
N MET A 233 -18.31 12.55 4.79
CA MET A 233 -17.23 12.50 3.82
C MET A 233 -17.46 11.41 2.78
N ASP A 234 -17.06 11.68 1.55
CA ASP A 234 -16.84 10.66 0.53
C ASP A 234 -15.37 10.29 0.53
N LEU A 235 -15.10 9.04 0.93
CA LEU A 235 -13.78 8.43 0.89
C LEU A 235 -13.71 7.53 -0.33
N THR A 236 -12.68 7.71 -1.16
CA THR A 236 -12.42 6.83 -2.29
C THR A 236 -10.96 6.42 -2.28
N TYR A 237 -10.69 5.15 -1.99
CA TYR A 237 -9.31 4.65 -2.00
C TYR A 237 -8.86 4.33 -3.42
N LEU A 238 -7.67 4.82 -3.77
CA LEU A 238 -6.97 4.43 -4.99
C LEU A 238 -6.28 3.09 -4.73
N TRP A 239 -6.98 2.01 -5.08
CA TRP A 239 -6.48 0.64 -4.95
C TRP A 239 -5.28 0.41 -5.90
N GLY A 240 -4.26 -0.34 -5.44
CA GLY A 240 -3.16 -0.81 -6.31
C GLY A 240 -1.90 0.06 -6.38
N THR A 241 -1.70 0.98 -5.44
CA THR A 241 -0.47 1.80 -5.37
C THR A 241 0.78 0.91 -5.18
N ARG A 242 1.71 0.95 -6.13
CA ARG A 242 2.97 0.18 -6.08
C ARG A 242 3.96 0.68 -5.03
N SER A 243 3.67 1.82 -4.42
CA SER A 243 4.55 2.47 -3.46
C SER A 243 4.46 1.83 -2.06
N GLY A 244 3.48 0.96 -1.81
CA GLY A 244 3.21 0.39 -0.48
C GLY A 244 2.55 1.38 0.49
N CYS A 245 2.10 2.55 0.00
CA CYS A 245 1.31 3.51 0.75
C CYS A 245 -0.15 3.44 0.31
N ARG A 246 -1.11 3.41 1.24
CA ARG A 246 -2.53 3.54 0.90
C ARG A 246 -2.84 5.01 0.63
N ILE A 247 -3.58 5.27 -0.44
CA ILE A 247 -3.97 6.62 -0.86
C ILE A 247 -5.49 6.67 -0.95
N GLY A 248 -6.12 7.60 -0.26
CA GLY A 248 -7.56 7.86 -0.31
C GLY A 248 -7.85 9.30 -0.66
N ARG A 249 -8.80 9.53 -1.56
CA ARG A 249 -9.41 10.85 -1.77
C ARG A 249 -10.44 11.08 -0.67
N VAL A 250 -10.42 12.28 -0.09
CA VAL A 250 -11.35 12.73 0.94
C VAL A 250 -12.08 13.95 0.39
N GLU A 251 -13.40 13.84 0.24
CA GLU A 251 -14.29 14.93 -0.17
C GLU A 251 -15.37 15.16 0.87
N ASN A 252 -15.85 16.40 0.99
CA ASN A 252 -16.93 16.76 1.89
C ASN A 252 -18.27 16.80 1.11
N LYS A 253 -19.29 16.06 1.55
CA LYS A 253 -20.61 15.97 0.88
C LYS A 253 -21.39 17.27 0.89
N GLY A 254 -21.02 18.24 1.75
CA GLY A 254 -21.71 19.51 1.88
C GLY A 254 -20.80 20.71 1.71
N HIS A 255 -20.47 21.10 0.46
CA HIS A 255 -20.22 22.49 0.01
C HIS A 255 -19.64 22.49 -1.42
N SER A 256 -20.53 22.50 -2.41
CA SER A 256 -20.19 22.49 -3.84
C SER A 256 -19.59 23.80 -4.39
N LYS A 257 -19.11 24.72 -3.54
CA LYS A 257 -18.54 26.01 -3.99
C LYS A 257 -17.18 26.40 -3.38
N SER A 258 -16.65 25.67 -2.39
CA SER A 258 -15.26 25.81 -1.94
C SER A 258 -14.70 24.57 -1.23
N GLY A 259 -15.30 23.39 -1.45
CA GLY A 259 -14.95 22.16 -0.75
C GLY A 259 -13.49 21.74 -1.00
N GLN A 260 -12.64 21.93 0.02
CA GLN A 260 -11.23 21.60 -0.01
C GLN A 260 -11.07 20.08 -0.07
N SER A 261 -10.92 19.55 -1.28
CA SER A 261 -10.69 18.12 -1.50
C SER A 261 -9.25 17.78 -1.09
N SER A 262 -9.08 16.63 -0.44
CA SER A 262 -7.80 16.22 0.12
C SER A 262 -7.42 14.81 -0.30
N ILE A 263 -6.12 14.52 -0.26
CA ILE A 263 -5.56 13.18 -0.42
C ILE A 263 -5.00 12.74 0.94
N PHE A 264 -5.55 11.67 1.49
CA PHE A 264 -4.99 10.96 2.62
C PHE A 264 -3.99 9.91 2.14
N LYS A 265 -2.76 9.96 2.63
CA LYS A 265 -1.69 9.01 2.32
C LYS A 265 -1.13 8.40 3.60
N GLU A 266 -1.15 7.09 3.72
CA GLU A 266 -0.65 6.35 4.89
C GLU A 266 0.38 5.30 4.48
N GLY A 267 1.40 5.10 5.31
CA GLY A 267 2.37 4.02 5.13
C GLY A 267 3.43 3.99 6.24
N ILE A 268 4.50 3.24 6.02
CA ILE A 268 5.62 3.10 6.98
C ILE A 268 6.15 4.48 7.38
N SER A 269 6.26 4.71 8.70
CA SER A 269 6.61 6.01 9.30
C SER A 269 7.84 6.66 8.67
N LYS A 270 8.92 5.89 8.55
CA LYS A 270 10.18 6.37 7.93
C LYS A 270 9.98 6.92 6.51
N LYS A 271 9.12 6.28 5.71
CA LYS A 271 8.89 6.68 4.32
C LYS A 271 8.03 7.95 4.25
N ILE A 272 6.94 8.00 4.99
CA ILE A 272 6.02 9.15 5.01
C ILE A 272 6.70 10.39 5.62
N ARG A 273 7.48 10.21 6.69
CA ARG A 273 8.30 11.29 7.27
C ARG A 273 9.32 11.84 6.27
N ARG A 274 9.92 10.96 5.46
CA ARG A 274 10.83 11.39 4.38
C ARG A 274 10.09 12.15 3.30
N GLU A 275 8.91 11.68 2.89
CA GLU A 275 8.07 12.36 1.91
C GLU A 275 7.64 13.76 2.38
N LYS A 276 7.19 13.89 3.63
CA LYS A 276 6.90 15.19 4.25
C LYS A 276 8.08 16.16 4.12
N LYS A 277 9.28 15.73 4.52
CA LYS A 277 10.50 16.58 4.43
C LYS A 277 10.81 16.99 2.99
N CYS A 278 10.61 16.07 2.03
CA CYS A 278 10.81 16.38 0.61
C CYS A 278 9.76 17.38 0.10
N LEU A 279 8.48 17.22 0.46
CA LEU A 279 7.41 18.16 0.15
C LEU A 279 7.69 19.56 0.70
N GLU A 280 8.04 19.65 1.99
CA GLU A 280 8.42 20.93 2.63
C GLU A 280 9.59 21.60 1.92
N ARG A 281 10.62 20.82 1.55
CA ARG A 281 11.77 21.33 0.81
C ARG A 281 11.38 21.81 -0.58
N TRP A 282 10.57 21.06 -1.33
CA TRP A 282 10.08 21.50 -2.64
C TRP A 282 9.24 22.77 -2.52
N GLN A 283 8.37 22.86 -1.53
CA GLN A 283 7.54 24.04 -1.29
C GLN A 283 8.38 25.29 -0.96
N GLN A 284 9.53 25.12 -0.30
CA GLN A 284 10.47 26.21 -0.04
C GLN A 284 11.20 26.69 -1.30
N ILE A 285 11.58 25.77 -2.19
CA ILE A 285 12.32 26.12 -3.41
C ILE A 285 11.36 26.64 -4.49
N PHE A 286 10.23 25.96 -4.70
CA PHE A 286 9.22 26.26 -5.71
C PHE A 286 7.80 26.21 -5.13
N PRO A 287 7.33 27.31 -4.51
CA PRO A 287 5.99 27.36 -3.95
C PRO A 287 4.89 27.05 -4.99
N GLY A 288 4.07 26.05 -4.71
CA GLY A 288 2.94 25.66 -5.57
C GLY A 288 3.28 24.63 -6.65
N LEU A 289 4.52 24.15 -6.74
CA LEU A 289 4.89 23.01 -7.58
C LEU A 289 4.42 21.67 -6.98
N VAL A 290 4.17 21.62 -5.69
CA VAL A 290 3.86 20.41 -4.93
C VAL A 290 2.57 20.61 -4.12
N PRO A 291 1.85 19.54 -3.75
CA PRO A 291 0.62 19.70 -2.97
C PRO A 291 0.94 20.25 -1.58
N LYS A 292 0.06 21.11 -1.06
CA LYS A 292 0.16 21.57 0.34
C LYS A 292 -0.07 20.41 1.29
N ILE A 293 0.64 20.45 2.42
CA ILE A 293 0.42 19.53 3.53
C ILE A 293 -0.58 20.16 4.50
N PHE A 294 -1.75 19.54 4.65
CA PHE A 294 -2.76 19.98 5.61
C PHE A 294 -2.51 19.41 7.01
N SER A 295 -2.07 18.15 7.09
CA SER A 295 -1.69 17.56 8.38
C SER A 295 -0.72 16.38 8.22
N PHE A 296 -0.04 16.08 9.33
CA PHE A 296 0.83 14.91 9.48
C PHE A 296 0.53 14.28 10.85
N TYR A 297 0.34 12.97 10.85
CA TYR A 297 0.12 12.18 12.05
C TYR A 297 1.05 10.96 12.03
N GLU A 298 1.55 10.58 13.19
CA GLU A 298 2.47 9.45 13.35
C GLU A 298 1.99 8.61 14.53
N ASP A 299 1.80 7.33 14.26
CA ASP A 299 1.45 6.32 15.26
C ASP A 299 2.72 5.54 15.61
N GLU A 300 3.31 5.88 16.74
CA GLU A 300 4.52 5.24 17.25
C GLU A 300 4.28 3.77 17.65
N GLY A 301 3.04 3.39 17.96
CA GLY A 301 2.68 2.02 18.32
C GLY A 301 2.69 1.06 17.14
N GLN A 302 2.45 1.56 15.91
CA GLN A 302 2.32 0.74 14.69
C GLN A 302 3.44 0.95 13.65
N ASP A 303 4.43 1.81 13.90
CA ASP A 303 5.45 2.24 12.92
C ASP A 303 4.83 2.75 11.59
N THR A 304 3.68 3.40 11.71
CA THR A 304 2.94 4.01 10.59
C THR A 304 2.77 5.51 10.76
N ALA A 305 2.78 6.23 9.66
CA ALA A 305 2.43 7.65 9.63
C ALA A 305 1.50 7.96 8.46
N SER A 306 0.79 9.08 8.58
CA SER A 306 -0.15 9.57 7.58
C SER A 306 0.08 11.05 7.24
N LEU A 307 -0.26 11.41 6.02
CA LEU A 307 -0.29 12.77 5.48
C LEU A 307 -1.67 13.04 4.93
N LEU A 308 -2.20 14.23 5.24
CA LEU A 308 -3.32 14.81 4.52
C LEU A 308 -2.78 15.91 3.60
N LEU A 309 -2.98 15.75 2.30
CA LEU A 309 -2.42 16.59 1.25
C LEU A 309 -3.55 17.28 0.46
N GLU A 310 -3.23 18.40 -0.18
CA GLU A 310 -4.08 19.04 -1.18
C GLU A 310 -4.37 18.10 -2.35
N LEU A 311 -5.64 18.01 -2.76
CA LEU A 311 -5.98 17.38 -4.03
C LEU A 311 -5.62 18.32 -5.18
N LEU A 312 -4.65 17.91 -5.98
CA LEU A 312 -4.25 18.65 -7.17
C LEU A 312 -5.24 18.38 -8.32
N PRO A 313 -5.70 19.43 -9.04
CA PRO A 313 -6.53 19.26 -10.22
C PRO A 313 -5.71 18.75 -11.41
N GLY A 314 -6.41 18.18 -12.39
CA GLY A 314 -5.79 17.68 -13.63
C GLY A 314 -5.61 16.17 -13.65
N CYS A 315 -4.81 15.69 -14.60
CA CYS A 315 -4.49 14.28 -14.79
C CYS A 315 -2.98 14.07 -14.88
N THR A 316 -2.54 12.83 -14.71
CA THR A 316 -1.11 12.52 -14.82
C THR A 316 -0.60 12.69 -16.26
N VAL A 317 0.70 12.89 -16.45
CA VAL A 317 1.28 13.11 -17.79
C VAL A 317 1.10 11.89 -18.69
N ASP A 318 1.17 10.66 -18.18
CA ASP A 318 0.84 9.47 -18.96
C ASP A 318 -0.62 9.40 -19.36
N GLU A 319 -1.56 9.71 -18.46
CA GLU A 319 -2.98 9.83 -18.82
C GLU A 319 -3.18 10.90 -19.90
N THR A 320 -2.52 12.04 -19.79
CA THR A 320 -2.57 13.10 -20.81
C THR A 320 -2.11 12.56 -22.17
N ILE A 321 -0.94 11.92 -22.22
CA ILE A 321 -0.39 11.34 -23.46
C ILE A 321 -1.35 10.33 -24.09
N LEU A 322 -2.00 9.51 -23.26
CA LEU A 322 -2.84 8.40 -23.70
C LEU A 322 -4.27 8.81 -24.06
N THR A 323 -4.79 9.90 -23.50
CA THR A 323 -6.23 10.23 -23.59
C THR A 323 -6.54 11.52 -24.33
N THR A 324 -5.60 12.48 -24.42
CA THR A 324 -5.84 13.79 -25.05
C THR A 324 -5.33 13.85 -26.48
N ASP A 325 -5.49 14.99 -27.15
CA ASP A 325 -4.93 15.25 -28.47
C ASP A 325 -3.45 15.68 -28.40
N MET A 326 -2.77 15.76 -29.56
CA MET A 326 -1.34 16.10 -29.64
C MET A 326 -1.01 17.56 -29.30
N GLU A 327 -1.94 18.49 -29.46
CA GLU A 327 -1.74 19.90 -29.06
C GLU A 327 -1.65 19.99 -27.54
N THR A 328 -2.57 19.32 -26.85
CA THR A 328 -2.53 19.21 -25.38
C THR A 328 -1.22 18.56 -24.91
N VAL A 329 -0.79 17.45 -25.52
CA VAL A 329 0.48 16.79 -25.17
C VAL A 329 1.70 17.71 -25.38
N ARG A 330 1.71 18.49 -26.46
CA ARG A 330 2.78 19.48 -26.73
C ARG A 330 2.81 20.57 -25.67
N ASN A 331 1.64 21.08 -25.30
CA ASN A 331 1.52 22.11 -24.28
C ASN A 331 1.93 21.59 -22.88
N THR A 332 1.54 20.36 -22.53
CA THR A 332 2.00 19.70 -21.30
C THR A 332 3.52 19.60 -21.26
N PHE A 333 4.15 19.17 -22.35
CA PHE A 333 5.62 19.10 -22.42
C PHE A 333 6.26 20.50 -22.34
N PHE A 334 5.69 21.50 -23.01
CA PHE A 334 6.18 22.87 -22.96
C PHE A 334 6.23 23.37 -21.50
N ILE A 335 5.13 23.28 -20.76
CA ILE A 335 5.07 23.72 -19.36
C ILE A 335 6.02 22.91 -18.48
N LEU A 336 6.06 21.59 -18.66
CA LEU A 336 6.98 20.71 -17.92
C LEU A 336 8.45 21.10 -18.14
N ARG A 337 8.81 21.42 -19.39
CA ARG A 337 10.15 21.85 -19.77
C ARG A 337 10.54 23.15 -19.09
N GLU A 338 9.67 24.17 -19.13
CA GLU A 338 9.94 25.46 -18.48
C GLU A 338 10.17 25.28 -16.98
N VAL A 339 9.33 24.47 -16.32
CA VAL A 339 9.47 24.17 -14.89
C VAL A 339 10.78 23.43 -14.60
N LEU A 340 11.14 22.42 -15.40
CA LEU A 340 12.40 21.69 -15.20
C LEU A 340 13.62 22.59 -15.43
N GLU A 341 13.59 23.44 -16.46
CA GLU A 341 14.67 24.38 -16.75
C GLU A 341 14.87 25.36 -15.60
N GLU A 342 13.79 25.90 -15.06
CA GLU A 342 13.82 26.79 -13.89
C GLU A 342 14.35 26.07 -12.66
N VAL A 343 13.81 24.88 -12.34
CA VAL A 343 14.24 24.05 -11.21
C VAL A 343 15.71 23.71 -11.29
N TRP A 344 16.16 23.21 -12.44
CA TRP A 344 17.55 22.78 -12.61
C TRP A 344 18.50 23.96 -12.57
N THR A 345 18.14 25.10 -13.15
CA THR A 345 18.98 26.31 -13.15
C THR A 345 19.11 26.91 -11.75
N GLN A 346 18.00 27.06 -11.01
CA GLN A 346 18.02 27.68 -9.67
C GLN A 346 18.68 26.79 -8.61
N THR A 347 18.58 25.47 -8.76
CA THR A 347 19.12 24.51 -7.78
C THR A 347 20.49 23.96 -8.18
N LEU A 348 21.09 24.48 -9.25
CA LEU A 348 22.39 24.04 -9.74
C LEU A 348 23.48 24.34 -8.72
N VAL A 349 24.17 23.28 -8.30
CA VAL A 349 25.37 23.36 -7.47
C VAL A 349 26.52 22.73 -8.25
N ARG A 350 27.54 23.53 -8.59
CA ARG A 350 28.76 23.07 -9.30
C ARG A 350 29.65 22.27 -8.34
N GLN A 351 29.24 21.03 -8.11
CA GLN A 351 29.97 20.02 -7.36
C GLN A 351 29.87 18.68 -8.08
N THR A 352 30.99 17.96 -8.12
CA THR A 352 31.03 16.63 -8.72
C THR A 352 30.12 15.68 -7.95
N THR A 353 29.18 15.04 -8.65
CA THR A 353 28.16 14.18 -8.04
C THR A 353 28.28 12.76 -8.57
N PRO A 354 28.55 11.76 -7.71
CA PRO A 354 28.71 10.38 -8.16
C PRO A 354 27.36 9.79 -8.58
N SER A 355 27.39 9.03 -9.68
CA SER A 355 26.25 8.21 -10.09
C SER A 355 26.02 7.05 -9.11
N LYS A 356 24.77 6.59 -9.02
CA LYS A 356 24.35 5.47 -8.16
C LYS A 356 23.58 4.41 -8.94
N CYS A 357 23.78 4.33 -10.24
CA CYS A 357 23.03 3.48 -11.14
C CYS A 357 23.29 1.99 -10.94
N LEU A 358 24.55 1.53 -10.93
CA LEU A 358 24.84 0.10 -10.74
C LEU A 358 24.50 -0.37 -9.32
N PRO A 359 24.81 0.37 -8.23
CA PRO A 359 24.35 0.02 -6.90
C PRO A 359 22.83 -0.14 -6.82
N GLN A 360 22.07 0.74 -7.49
CA GLN A 360 20.61 0.65 -7.54
C GLN A 360 20.09 -0.53 -8.37
N LEU A 361 20.78 -0.91 -9.44
CA LEU A 361 20.46 -2.08 -10.24
C LEU A 361 20.76 -3.36 -9.47
N ARG A 362 21.96 -3.48 -8.87
CA ARG A 362 22.38 -4.66 -8.09
C ARG A 362 21.41 -4.94 -6.93
N LYS A 363 20.97 -3.91 -6.21
CA LYS A 363 19.95 -4.04 -5.14
C LYS A 363 18.61 -4.61 -5.61
N ARG A 364 18.32 -4.56 -6.91
CA ARG A 364 17.07 -5.06 -7.49
C ARG A 364 17.27 -6.33 -8.31
N LEU A 365 18.52 -6.76 -8.54
CA LEU A 365 18.85 -7.85 -9.45
C LEU A 365 18.21 -9.18 -9.02
N GLU A 366 18.30 -9.53 -7.74
CA GLU A 366 17.66 -10.73 -7.20
C GLU A 366 16.16 -10.76 -7.48
N ALA A 367 15.46 -9.65 -7.20
CA ALA A 367 14.03 -9.55 -7.45
C ALA A 367 13.67 -9.58 -8.95
N ILE A 368 14.55 -9.07 -9.82
CA ILE A 368 14.39 -9.19 -11.27
C ILE A 368 14.53 -10.67 -11.69
N LEU A 369 15.56 -11.36 -11.20
CA LEU A 369 15.83 -12.76 -11.53
C LEU A 369 14.77 -13.71 -10.97
N HIS A 370 14.12 -13.35 -9.87
CA HIS A 370 12.97 -14.10 -9.36
C HIS A 370 11.79 -14.09 -10.35
N VAL A 371 11.52 -12.94 -10.99
CA VAL A 371 10.46 -12.81 -12.01
C VAL A 371 10.93 -13.37 -13.36
N HIS A 372 12.19 -13.14 -13.71
CA HIS A 372 12.79 -13.55 -14.98
C HIS A 372 14.13 -14.27 -14.76
N PRO A 373 14.12 -15.58 -14.44
CA PRO A 373 15.35 -16.33 -14.19
C PRO A 373 16.34 -16.33 -15.37
N ARG A 374 15.83 -16.15 -16.59
CA ARG A 374 16.62 -16.08 -17.83
C ARG A 374 17.26 -14.72 -18.08
N PHE A 375 16.98 -13.69 -17.28
CA PHE A 375 17.61 -12.36 -17.42
C PHE A 375 18.96 -12.31 -16.72
N LYS A 376 19.70 -13.42 -16.80
CA LYS A 376 21.09 -13.56 -16.43
C LYS A 376 21.80 -14.18 -17.62
N ARG A 377 22.64 -13.38 -18.29
CA ARG A 377 23.46 -13.81 -19.42
C ARG A 377 24.68 -14.54 -18.87
N GLU A 378 24.90 -15.77 -19.31
CA GLU A 378 26.17 -16.48 -19.07
C GLU A 378 27.27 -15.95 -19.98
N SER A 379 28.54 -16.16 -19.60
CA SER A 379 29.66 -15.81 -20.49
C SER A 379 29.62 -16.67 -21.74
N GLN A 380 29.85 -16.06 -22.91
CA GLN A 380 29.83 -16.73 -24.20
C GLN A 380 31.01 -16.29 -25.05
N ARG A 381 31.47 -17.17 -25.94
CA ARG A 381 32.50 -16.84 -26.93
C ARG A 381 31.91 -16.99 -28.32
N ILE A 382 31.93 -15.92 -29.10
CA ILE A 382 31.45 -15.89 -30.48
C ILE A 382 32.64 -15.60 -31.39
N GLY A 383 33.22 -16.65 -31.97
CA GLY A 383 34.50 -16.57 -32.68
C GLY A 383 35.61 -16.08 -31.73
N GLU A 384 36.22 -14.95 -32.07
CA GLU A 384 37.27 -14.32 -31.25
C GLU A 384 36.71 -13.37 -30.18
N ARG A 385 35.42 -13.02 -30.24
CA ARG A 385 34.83 -12.08 -29.28
C ARG A 385 34.32 -12.81 -28.04
N GLU A 386 34.73 -12.32 -26.88
CA GLU A 386 34.17 -12.71 -25.60
C GLU A 386 32.98 -11.82 -25.26
N VAL A 387 31.85 -12.44 -24.92
CA VAL A 387 30.63 -11.79 -24.43
C VAL A 387 30.58 -12.01 -22.94
N LEU A 388 30.74 -10.94 -22.17
CA LEU A 388 30.76 -10.99 -20.71
C LEU A 388 29.45 -11.53 -20.14
N SER A 389 29.52 -12.31 -19.06
CA SER A 389 28.33 -12.64 -18.26
C SER A 389 27.68 -11.38 -17.68
N THR A 390 26.42 -11.46 -17.23
CA THR A 390 25.75 -10.34 -16.54
C THR A 390 26.59 -9.82 -15.37
N GLU A 391 27.17 -10.69 -14.54
CA GLU A 391 27.95 -10.24 -13.38
C GLU A 391 29.24 -9.53 -13.79
N GLN A 392 29.97 -10.07 -14.76
CA GLN A 392 31.18 -9.45 -15.30
C GLN A 392 30.86 -8.10 -15.96
N LEU A 393 29.76 -8.02 -16.72
CA LEU A 393 29.32 -6.80 -17.37
C LEU A 393 28.95 -5.71 -16.35
N LEU A 394 28.16 -6.07 -15.33
CA LEU A 394 27.79 -5.15 -14.26
C LEU A 394 29.01 -4.72 -13.43
N GLN A 395 30.03 -5.58 -13.28
CA GLN A 395 31.27 -5.24 -12.61
C GLN A 395 32.10 -4.24 -13.43
N ALA A 396 32.30 -4.52 -14.72
CA ALA A 396 33.01 -3.61 -15.62
C ALA A 396 32.30 -2.24 -15.74
N ALA A 397 30.96 -2.24 -15.79
CA ALA A 397 30.17 -1.01 -15.80
C ALA A 397 30.25 -0.25 -14.46
N ALA A 398 30.38 -0.94 -13.32
CA ALA A 398 30.56 -0.29 -12.02
C ALA A 398 31.93 0.39 -11.90
N GLU A 399 32.98 -0.18 -12.49
CA GLU A 399 34.30 0.47 -12.59
C GLU A 399 34.22 1.75 -13.43
N ILE A 400 33.49 1.72 -14.55
CA ILE A 400 33.23 2.91 -15.37
C ILE A 400 32.44 3.95 -14.58
N GLU A 401 31.38 3.55 -13.89
CA GLU A 401 30.54 4.45 -13.08
C GLU A 401 31.37 5.22 -12.04
N SER A 402 32.37 4.59 -11.44
CA SER A 402 33.23 5.22 -10.42
C SER A 402 33.98 6.44 -10.94
N GLY A 403 34.31 6.47 -12.24
CA GLY A 403 34.98 7.58 -12.91
C GLY A 403 34.04 8.51 -13.69
N LEU A 404 32.74 8.21 -13.72
CA LEU A 404 31.75 8.89 -14.56
C LEU A 404 30.77 9.70 -13.69
N ALA A 405 31.30 10.70 -13.01
CA ALA A 405 30.52 11.59 -12.15
C ALA A 405 29.94 12.79 -12.92
N ALA A 406 28.77 13.26 -12.51
CA ALA A 406 28.19 14.48 -13.06
C ALA A 406 28.99 15.71 -12.61
N PRO A 407 29.20 16.71 -13.48
CA PRO A 407 29.99 17.91 -13.15
C PRO A 407 29.29 18.84 -12.15
N PHE A 408 27.98 18.72 -12.00
CA PHE A 408 27.15 19.46 -11.06
C PHE A 408 25.98 18.59 -10.57
N SER A 409 25.31 19.05 -9.52
CA SER A 409 24.02 18.51 -9.08
C SER A 409 22.91 19.54 -9.21
N VAL A 410 21.69 19.08 -9.41
CA VAL A 410 20.45 19.86 -9.30
C VAL A 410 19.51 19.17 -8.31
N PHE A 411 18.45 19.84 -7.88
CA PHE A 411 17.43 19.22 -7.07
C PHE A 411 16.52 18.36 -7.96
N ILE A 412 16.59 17.05 -7.78
CA ILE A 412 15.87 16.05 -8.56
C ILE A 412 14.68 15.50 -7.78
N HIS A 413 13.65 15.07 -8.50
CA HIS A 413 12.50 14.31 -7.96
C HIS A 413 12.95 12.93 -7.48
N GLY A 414 13.89 12.29 -8.18
CA GLY A 414 14.49 11.00 -7.84
C GLY A 414 13.65 9.76 -8.20
N ASP A 415 12.40 9.93 -8.63
CA ASP A 415 11.53 8.87 -9.19
C ASP A 415 10.57 9.47 -10.24
N PHE A 416 11.15 10.20 -11.19
CA PHE A 416 10.44 11.07 -12.14
C PHE A 416 9.72 10.32 -13.27
N ASN A 417 8.77 9.46 -12.91
CA ASN A 417 7.89 8.78 -13.86
C ASN A 417 6.79 9.75 -14.34
N THR A 418 6.28 9.56 -15.56
CA THR A 418 5.16 10.35 -16.09
C THR A 418 3.92 10.35 -15.19
N ASN A 419 3.66 9.25 -14.49
CA ASN A 419 2.55 9.12 -13.55
C ASN A 419 2.78 9.80 -12.18
N ASN A 420 3.96 10.40 -11.97
CA ASN A 420 4.29 11.21 -10.80
C ASN A 420 4.30 12.73 -11.11
N VAL A 421 3.88 13.10 -12.31
CA VAL A 421 3.70 14.49 -12.74
C VAL A 421 2.24 14.68 -13.11
N VAL A 422 1.58 15.64 -12.46
CA VAL A 422 0.17 15.99 -12.73
C VAL A 422 0.15 17.26 -13.57
N TYR A 423 -0.60 17.26 -14.65
CA TYR A 423 -0.83 18.41 -15.52
C TYR A 423 -2.25 18.93 -15.35
N SER A 424 -2.35 20.21 -14.99
CA SER A 424 -3.60 20.95 -14.88
C SER A 424 -3.78 21.82 -16.12
N HIS A 425 -4.64 21.39 -17.05
CA HIS A 425 -4.93 22.17 -18.26
C HIS A 425 -5.63 23.50 -17.92
N ALA A 426 -6.51 23.51 -16.92
CA ALA A 426 -7.21 24.73 -16.52
C ALA A 426 -6.26 25.79 -15.95
N GLU A 427 -5.27 25.36 -15.15
CA GLU A 427 -4.33 26.27 -14.49
C GLU A 427 -3.05 26.50 -15.28
N GLN A 428 -2.87 25.78 -16.39
CA GLN A 428 -1.64 25.77 -17.20
C GLN A 428 -0.39 25.52 -16.33
N ARG A 429 -0.49 24.51 -15.45
CA ARG A 429 0.56 24.17 -14.48
C ARG A 429 0.84 22.69 -14.44
N VAL A 430 2.05 22.35 -14.00
CA VAL A 430 2.43 21.00 -13.62
C VAL A 430 2.70 20.93 -12.12
N HIS A 431 2.44 19.78 -11.54
CA HIS A 431 2.71 19.49 -10.14
C HIS A 431 3.45 18.16 -9.99
N PHE A 432 4.33 18.06 -8.98
CA PHE A 432 5.04 16.82 -8.66
C PHE A 432 4.42 16.12 -7.45
N ILE A 433 4.30 14.80 -7.54
CA ILE A 433 3.76 13.92 -6.48
C ILE A 433 4.70 12.74 -6.23
N ASP A 434 4.53 12.04 -5.09
CA ASP A 434 5.40 10.92 -4.67
C ASP A 434 6.90 11.28 -4.53
N LEU A 435 7.16 12.38 -3.83
CA LEU A 435 8.47 13.05 -3.76
C LEU A 435 9.47 12.41 -2.78
N HIS A 436 9.19 11.22 -2.24
CA HIS A 436 9.95 10.59 -1.17
C HIS A 436 11.43 10.28 -1.52
N ARG A 437 11.82 10.36 -2.79
CA ARG A 437 13.20 10.15 -3.26
C ARG A 437 13.95 11.43 -3.62
N SER A 438 13.32 12.59 -3.45
CA SER A 438 13.91 13.87 -3.86
C SER A 438 15.20 14.16 -3.12
N THR A 439 16.20 14.67 -3.84
CA THR A 439 17.54 14.98 -3.31
C THR A 439 18.27 15.91 -4.27
N LEU A 440 19.37 16.53 -3.83
CA LEU A 440 20.39 16.98 -4.77
C LEU A 440 21.03 15.76 -5.42
N GLY A 441 21.13 15.78 -6.75
CA GLY A 441 21.63 14.65 -7.52
C GLY A 441 21.88 15.01 -8.98
N ASP A 442 22.23 13.98 -9.74
CA ASP A 442 22.40 14.06 -11.19
C ASP A 442 21.02 14.08 -11.88
N TYR A 443 20.76 15.12 -12.68
CA TYR A 443 19.50 15.28 -13.44
C TYR A 443 19.24 14.12 -14.41
N VAL A 444 20.29 13.46 -14.90
CA VAL A 444 20.18 12.27 -15.76
C VAL A 444 19.37 11.15 -15.09
N GLN A 445 19.36 11.09 -13.75
CA GLN A 445 18.52 10.12 -13.03
C GLN A 445 17.04 10.35 -13.37
N ASP A 446 16.54 11.57 -13.26
CA ASP A 446 15.14 11.90 -13.53
C ASP A 446 14.80 11.71 -15.01
N VAL A 447 15.68 12.20 -15.91
CA VAL A 447 15.46 12.05 -17.36
C VAL A 447 15.38 10.57 -17.73
N SER A 448 16.31 9.72 -17.24
CA SER A 448 16.28 8.28 -17.55
C SER A 448 15.00 7.59 -17.03
N VAL A 449 14.48 7.97 -15.87
CA VAL A 449 13.24 7.41 -15.32
C VAL A 449 12.05 7.85 -16.15
N PHE A 450 12.01 9.12 -16.54
CA PHE A 450 10.95 9.69 -17.38
C PHE A 450 10.89 9.00 -18.75
N LEU A 451 12.02 8.87 -19.43
CA LEU A 451 12.08 8.22 -20.76
C LEU A 451 11.61 6.76 -20.67
N ILE A 452 12.08 5.99 -19.68
CA ILE A 452 11.67 4.59 -19.54
C ILE A 452 10.24 4.44 -19.05
N SER A 453 9.70 5.42 -18.31
CA SER A 453 8.29 5.44 -17.94
C SER A 453 7.37 5.54 -19.16
N ASN A 454 7.76 6.30 -20.20
CA ASN A 454 7.07 6.34 -21.50
C ASN A 454 7.26 5.02 -22.27
N PHE A 455 8.48 4.51 -22.32
CA PHE A 455 8.80 3.27 -23.06
C PHE A 455 7.95 2.09 -22.57
N ARG A 456 7.90 1.88 -21.25
CA ARG A 456 7.26 0.71 -20.63
C ARG A 456 5.74 0.70 -20.69
N VAL A 457 5.10 1.79 -21.15
CA VAL A 457 3.64 1.81 -21.35
C VAL A 457 3.27 0.72 -22.36
N PRO A 458 2.43 -0.26 -22.00
CA PRO A 458 2.19 -1.46 -22.80
C PRO A 458 1.20 -1.22 -23.96
N VAL A 459 1.23 -0.05 -24.59
CA VAL A 459 0.34 0.35 -25.70
C VAL A 459 1.08 0.18 -27.01
N PHE A 460 0.46 -0.48 -28.00
CA PHE A 460 1.11 -0.76 -29.30
C PHE A 460 0.38 -0.12 -30.49
N GLU A 461 -0.65 0.68 -30.23
CA GLU A 461 -1.28 1.48 -31.27
C GLU A 461 -0.30 2.54 -31.79
N THR A 462 -0.15 2.61 -33.12
CA THR A 462 0.81 3.50 -33.80
C THR A 462 0.61 4.96 -33.40
N SER A 463 -0.63 5.43 -33.27
CA SER A 463 -0.93 6.82 -32.94
C SER A 463 -0.40 7.17 -31.54
N LEU A 464 -0.79 6.39 -30.52
CA LEU A 464 -0.38 6.56 -29.12
C LEU A 464 1.11 6.35 -28.91
N ARG A 465 1.71 5.34 -29.58
CA ARG A 465 3.16 5.15 -29.57
C ARG A 465 3.91 6.32 -30.19
N SER A 466 3.37 6.92 -31.25
CA SER A 466 3.97 8.13 -31.83
C SER A 466 3.97 9.29 -30.83
N ARG A 467 2.95 9.43 -29.98
CA ARG A 467 2.91 10.45 -28.92
C ARG A 467 3.94 10.18 -27.81
N LEU A 468 4.01 8.94 -27.34
CA LEU A 468 5.01 8.52 -26.34
C LEU A 468 6.44 8.71 -26.87
N ASN A 469 6.69 8.35 -28.12
CA ASN A 469 7.99 8.54 -28.78
C ASN A 469 8.31 10.03 -28.97
N TRP A 470 7.31 10.87 -29.29
CA TRP A 470 7.47 12.32 -29.37
C TRP A 470 7.86 12.90 -28.00
N MET A 471 7.14 12.55 -26.92
CA MET A 471 7.45 12.98 -25.56
C MET A 471 8.87 12.55 -25.14
N THR A 472 9.23 11.30 -25.43
CA THR A 472 10.57 10.72 -25.16
C THR A 472 11.66 11.49 -25.90
N ARG A 473 11.47 11.77 -27.19
CA ARG A 473 12.43 12.54 -28.00
C ARG A 473 12.66 13.95 -27.45
N ASN A 474 11.58 14.69 -27.21
CA ASN A 474 11.69 16.09 -26.79
C ASN A 474 12.30 16.21 -25.39
N MET A 475 11.98 15.29 -24.46
CA MET A 475 12.62 15.27 -23.14
C MET A 475 14.13 14.97 -23.24
N TYR A 476 14.53 14.03 -24.11
CA TYR A 476 15.94 13.74 -24.35
C TYR A 476 16.68 14.94 -24.96
N GLU A 477 16.10 15.57 -26.00
CA GLU A 477 16.68 16.74 -26.66
C GLU A 477 16.80 17.93 -25.71
N PHE A 478 15.79 18.17 -24.86
CA PHE A 478 15.86 19.16 -23.80
C PHE A 478 17.02 18.91 -22.84
N ALA A 479 17.14 17.68 -22.32
CA ALA A 479 18.20 17.33 -21.39
C ALA A 479 19.60 17.43 -22.02
N LEU A 480 19.72 17.05 -23.30
CA LEU A 480 20.97 17.19 -24.06
C LEU A 480 21.33 18.67 -24.28
N GLY A 481 20.35 19.52 -24.62
CA GLY A 481 20.55 20.96 -24.74
C GLY A 481 20.96 21.61 -23.41
N PHE A 482 20.34 21.21 -22.31
CA PHE A 482 20.74 21.64 -20.97
C PHE A 482 22.18 21.22 -20.64
N ALA A 483 22.56 19.97 -20.94
CA ALA A 483 23.92 19.48 -20.78
C ALA A 483 24.94 20.32 -21.55
N GLN A 484 24.65 20.64 -22.82
CA GLN A 484 25.51 21.45 -23.67
C GLN A 484 25.68 22.86 -23.10
N THR A 485 24.60 23.51 -22.70
CA THR A 485 24.62 24.85 -22.08
C THR A 485 25.45 24.88 -20.79
N GLN A 486 25.43 23.80 -20.01
CA GLN A 486 26.19 23.71 -18.75
C GLN A 486 27.63 23.19 -18.91
N GLY A 487 28.05 22.81 -20.13
CA GLY A 487 29.38 22.27 -20.41
C GLY A 487 29.57 20.83 -19.90
N ASP A 488 28.50 20.04 -19.89
CA ASP A 488 28.48 18.67 -19.36
C ASP A 488 28.77 17.63 -20.45
N SER A 489 30.06 17.41 -20.72
CA SER A 489 30.51 16.52 -21.79
C SER A 489 30.29 15.02 -21.50
N THR A 490 30.03 14.65 -20.23
CA THR A 490 29.82 13.26 -19.81
C THR A 490 28.35 12.81 -19.87
N PHE A 491 27.43 13.71 -20.22
CA PHE A 491 25.98 13.48 -20.19
C PHE A 491 25.57 12.19 -20.92
N GLN A 492 26.01 12.00 -22.17
CA GLN A 492 25.57 10.87 -22.99
C GLN A 492 26.01 9.51 -22.41
N ALA A 493 27.22 9.44 -21.86
CA ALA A 493 27.72 8.23 -21.21
C ALA A 493 26.95 7.93 -19.92
N ARG A 494 26.68 8.96 -19.08
CA ARG A 494 25.86 8.79 -17.87
C ARG A 494 24.43 8.42 -18.21
N MET A 495 23.90 8.97 -19.29
CA MET A 495 22.56 8.67 -19.79
C MET A 495 22.44 7.22 -20.25
N ALA A 496 23.42 6.68 -20.98
CA ALA A 496 23.47 5.26 -21.33
C ALA A 496 23.41 4.36 -20.07
N LEU A 497 24.18 4.70 -19.05
CA LEU A 497 24.22 3.96 -17.79
C LEU A 497 22.89 4.03 -17.03
N ALA A 498 22.31 5.23 -16.95
CA ALA A 498 21.05 5.46 -16.27
C ALA A 498 19.86 4.80 -16.99
N LEU A 499 19.86 4.80 -18.33
CA LEU A 499 18.89 4.08 -19.16
C LEU A 499 19.03 2.57 -18.99
N ALA A 500 20.25 2.02 -19.00
CA ALA A 500 20.48 0.60 -18.75
C ALA A 500 19.92 0.17 -17.39
N ARG A 501 20.17 0.95 -16.34
CA ARG A 501 19.57 0.75 -15.02
C ARG A 501 18.04 0.79 -15.08
N SER A 502 17.45 1.83 -15.67
CA SER A 502 15.99 2.01 -15.72
C SER A 502 15.30 0.89 -16.51
N LEU A 503 15.84 0.50 -17.66
CA LEU A 503 15.32 -0.60 -18.50
C LEU A 503 15.36 -1.93 -17.74
N TYR A 504 16.54 -2.30 -17.22
CA TYR A 504 16.70 -3.58 -16.55
C TYR A 504 15.83 -3.65 -15.30
N THR A 505 15.81 -2.61 -14.46
CA THR A 505 15.00 -2.60 -13.24
C THR A 505 13.49 -2.55 -13.49
N SER A 506 13.06 -2.03 -14.64
CA SER A 506 11.65 -2.02 -15.03
C SER A 506 11.12 -3.40 -15.40
N THR A 507 11.98 -4.32 -15.83
CA THR A 507 11.57 -5.70 -16.19
C THR A 507 10.86 -6.42 -15.05
N ARG A 508 11.23 -6.16 -13.79
CA ARG A 508 10.60 -6.77 -12.60
C ARG A 508 9.07 -6.58 -12.54
N PHE A 509 8.54 -5.58 -13.24
CA PHE A 509 7.11 -5.27 -13.25
C PHE A 509 6.40 -5.62 -14.56
N GLU A 510 7.07 -6.33 -15.47
CA GLU A 510 6.53 -6.69 -16.77
C GLU A 510 6.53 -8.21 -16.94
N LEU A 511 5.35 -8.83 -16.97
CA LEU A 511 5.22 -10.27 -17.08
C LEU A 511 5.22 -10.76 -18.54
N ARG A 512 5.03 -9.89 -19.53
CA ARG A 512 5.06 -10.27 -20.95
C ARG A 512 6.51 -10.50 -21.38
N ALA A 513 6.83 -11.77 -21.64
CA ALA A 513 8.19 -12.23 -21.87
C ALA A 513 8.93 -11.45 -22.98
N ASP A 514 8.30 -11.21 -24.13
CA ASP A 514 8.96 -10.55 -25.27
C ASP A 514 9.27 -9.08 -25.01
N PHE A 515 8.33 -8.36 -24.37
CA PHE A 515 8.50 -6.96 -24.04
C PHE A 515 9.55 -6.77 -22.93
N ALA A 516 9.50 -7.60 -21.88
CA ALA A 516 10.51 -7.64 -20.84
C ALA A 516 11.91 -7.97 -21.40
N LYS A 517 11.98 -8.95 -22.31
CA LYS A 517 13.22 -9.36 -22.98
C LYS A 517 13.81 -8.21 -23.81
N THR A 518 12.97 -7.44 -24.48
CA THR A 518 13.39 -6.26 -25.25
C THR A 518 14.07 -5.22 -24.34
N MET A 519 13.48 -4.92 -23.18
CA MET A 519 14.09 -4.01 -22.21
C MET A 519 15.42 -4.55 -21.66
N PHE A 520 15.46 -5.83 -21.31
CA PHE A 520 16.67 -6.50 -20.82
C PHE A 520 17.82 -6.44 -21.84
N LEU A 521 17.55 -6.77 -23.11
CA LEU A 521 18.56 -6.76 -24.17
C LEU A 521 19.08 -5.36 -24.46
N ARG A 522 18.20 -4.34 -24.45
CA ARG A 522 18.63 -2.93 -24.61
C ARG A 522 19.48 -2.45 -23.44
N ALA A 523 19.15 -2.86 -22.21
CA ALA A 523 19.98 -2.56 -21.05
C ALA A 523 21.39 -3.18 -21.18
N HIS A 524 21.47 -4.45 -21.55
CA HIS A 524 22.74 -5.13 -21.81
C HIS A 524 23.53 -4.48 -22.95
N PHE A 525 22.88 -4.14 -24.05
CA PHE A 525 23.49 -3.45 -25.18
C PHE A 525 24.14 -2.14 -24.76
N LEU A 526 23.43 -1.30 -23.99
CA LEU A 526 23.96 -0.03 -23.48
C LEU A 526 25.19 -0.23 -22.57
N LEU A 527 25.16 -1.23 -21.70
CA LEU A 527 26.30 -1.57 -20.85
C LEU A 527 27.49 -2.08 -21.67
N ASP A 528 27.25 -2.95 -22.67
CA ASP A 528 28.30 -3.47 -23.55
C ASP A 528 28.95 -2.32 -24.36
N GLN A 529 28.17 -1.33 -24.82
CA GLN A 529 28.69 -0.14 -25.50
C GLN A 529 29.60 0.69 -24.58
N LEU A 530 29.18 0.94 -23.34
CA LEU A 530 30.00 1.65 -22.35
C LEU A 530 31.31 0.91 -22.06
N VAL A 531 31.25 -0.40 -21.85
CA VAL A 531 32.43 -1.23 -21.61
C VAL A 531 33.37 -1.26 -22.80
N THR A 532 32.84 -1.30 -24.02
CA THR A 532 33.64 -1.25 -25.25
C THR A 532 34.34 0.10 -25.44
N TYR A 533 33.69 1.20 -25.01
CA TYR A 533 34.24 2.55 -25.12
C TYR A 533 35.24 2.91 -24.00
N ARG A 534 35.39 2.04 -22.99
CA ARG A 534 36.30 2.25 -21.86
C ARG A 534 37.71 2.62 -22.32
N GLY A 535 38.30 3.64 -21.68
CA GLY A 535 39.66 4.12 -21.96
C GLY A 535 39.74 5.22 -23.02
N GLN A 536 38.64 5.57 -23.68
CA GLN A 536 38.53 6.72 -24.58
C GLN A 536 37.96 7.95 -23.86
N SER A 537 38.06 9.14 -24.46
CA SER A 537 37.42 10.35 -23.91
C SER A 537 35.90 10.26 -24.03
N TRP A 538 35.19 10.43 -22.91
CA TRP A 538 33.72 10.41 -22.87
C TRP A 538 33.06 11.52 -23.68
N ASP A 539 33.79 12.58 -24.01
CA ASP A 539 33.31 13.66 -24.89
C ASP A 539 32.89 13.15 -26.28
N GLY A 540 33.52 12.06 -26.74
CA GLY A 540 33.21 11.42 -28.03
C GLY A 540 32.14 10.33 -27.95
N PHE A 541 31.64 9.98 -26.76
CA PHE A 541 30.63 8.93 -26.62
C PHE A 541 29.27 9.44 -27.08
N VAL A 542 28.67 8.77 -28.06
CA VAL A 542 27.33 9.08 -28.57
C VAL A 542 26.34 8.03 -28.11
N LEU A 543 25.26 8.45 -27.45
CA LEU A 543 24.19 7.55 -27.03
C LEU A 543 23.45 7.01 -28.27
N PRO A 544 23.29 5.68 -28.44
CA PRO A 544 22.44 5.13 -29.49
C PRO A 544 20.97 5.41 -29.19
N THR A 545 20.36 6.40 -29.83
CA THR A 545 19.01 6.89 -29.49
C THR A 545 17.89 5.92 -29.87
N ASP A 546 18.12 4.97 -30.78
CA ASP A 546 17.14 3.95 -31.17
C ASP A 546 16.65 3.09 -29.99
N VAL A 547 17.47 2.96 -28.94
CA VAL A 547 17.10 2.23 -27.71
C VAL A 547 15.93 2.88 -26.96
N LEU A 548 15.60 4.14 -27.26
CA LEU A 548 14.53 4.90 -26.61
C LEU A 548 13.14 4.59 -27.17
N TYR A 549 13.04 4.01 -28.38
CA TYR A 549 11.78 3.88 -29.11
C TYR A 549 11.38 2.40 -29.25
N TYR A 550 10.12 2.07 -28.99
CA TYR A 550 9.61 0.70 -29.16
C TYR A 550 9.20 0.44 -30.61
#